data_AF-A0A7X1NPI0-F1
#
_entry.id   AF-A0A7X1NPI0-F1
#
_cell.length_a   1.000
_cell.length_b   1.000
_cell.length_c   1.000
_cell.angle_alpha   90.00
_cell.angle_beta   90.00
_cell.angle_gamma   90.00
#
_symmetry.space_group_name_H-M   'P 1'
#
loop_
_entity.id
_entity.type
_entity.pdbx_description
1 polymer ?
#
loop_
_entity_poly.entity_id
_entity_poly.type
_entity_poly.pdbx_seq_one_letter_code
_entity_poly.pdbx_strand_id
1 'polypeptide(L)'
;MSEAYTGGAHQAAAPLPTEAEQRSANASVGELLGEVTKDLSKLMRQEVALAKAEATESAKNAGKGAGMFAGAALGGHFVLLFLSIALMWGLGALMPLGWAAVIVAVLWGIIAAVLAVMGKKEMKKVKGLPQTAETVKEIPPTLKPGEQTR
;
A
#
# COMPACT_ATOMS: atom_id res chain seq x y z
N MET A 1 34.99 40.46 60.85
CA MET A 1 35.17 40.29 59.39
C MET A 1 35.90 38.97 59.24
N SER A 2 35.18 37.83 59.22
CA SER A 2 34.53 37.20 58.04
C SER A 2 35.57 36.98 56.92
N GLU A 3 35.83 35.81 56.37
CA GLU A 3 35.20 34.48 56.44
C GLU A 3 36.30 33.44 56.16
N ALA A 4 36.31 32.34 56.92
CA ALA A 4 37.09 31.16 56.58
C ALA A 4 36.29 30.37 55.54
N TYR A 5 36.82 30.27 54.33
CA TYR A 5 36.23 29.52 53.22
C TYR A 5 36.38 28.01 53.48
N THR A 6 35.48 27.43 54.26
CA THR A 6 35.31 25.97 54.35
C THR A 6 34.58 25.49 53.11
N GLY A 7 35.36 25.19 52.06
CA GLY A 7 34.88 24.48 50.88
C GLY A 7 34.54 23.04 51.25
N GLY A 8 33.31 22.82 51.73
CA GLY A 8 32.71 21.50 51.86
C GLY A 8 32.53 20.89 50.49
N ALA A 9 33.45 20.00 50.10
CA ALA A 9 33.27 19.14 48.96
C ALA A 9 32.08 18.22 49.22
N HIS A 10 30.92 18.56 48.65
CA HIS A 10 29.86 17.58 48.43
C HIS A 10 30.43 16.50 47.53
N GLN A 11 30.91 15.43 48.15
CA GLN A 11 31.31 14.20 47.49
C GLN A 11 30.04 13.63 46.87
N ALA A 12 29.77 13.99 45.62
CA ALA A 12 28.76 13.34 44.80
C ALA A 12 29.15 11.86 44.73
N ALA A 13 28.47 11.03 45.51
CA ALA A 13 28.65 9.59 45.48
C ALA A 13 28.53 9.15 44.03
N ALA A 14 29.55 8.46 43.53
CA ALA A 14 29.52 7.89 42.19
C ALA A 14 28.22 7.08 42.04
N PRO A 15 27.46 7.26 40.95
CA PRO A 15 26.25 6.48 40.73
C PRO A 15 26.58 5.00 40.87
N LEU A 16 25.83 4.28 41.71
CA LEU A 16 26.00 2.85 41.82
C LEU A 16 25.80 2.23 40.43
N PRO A 17 26.66 1.29 40.00
CA PRO A 17 26.53 0.66 38.70
C PRO A 17 25.13 0.10 38.53
N THR A 18 24.51 0.38 37.39
CA THR A 18 23.16 -0.13 37.10
C THR A 18 23.17 -1.66 37.05
N GLU A 19 22.05 -2.31 37.38
CA GLU A 19 21.97 -3.79 37.33
C GLU A 19 22.37 -4.35 35.95
N ALA A 20 22.16 -3.57 34.88
CA ALA A 20 22.60 -3.89 33.52
C ALA A 20 24.13 -3.88 33.36
N GLU A 21 24.83 -2.91 33.97
CA GLU A 21 26.30 -2.86 33.98
C GLU A 21 26.90 -3.99 34.83
N GLN A 22 26.29 -4.30 35.98
CA GLN A 22 26.74 -5.39 36.84
C GLN A 22 26.55 -6.77 36.19
N ARG A 23 25.45 -6.97 35.46
CA ARG A 23 25.24 -8.19 34.65
C ARG A 23 26.21 -8.25 33.48
N SER A 24 26.44 -7.14 32.78
CA SER A 24 27.39 -7.10 31.65
C SER A 24 28.84 -7.35 32.08
N ALA A 25 29.23 -6.91 33.27
CA ALA A 25 30.57 -7.15 33.83
C ALA A 25 30.81 -8.62 34.23
N ASN A 26 29.75 -9.39 34.50
CA ASN A 26 29.83 -10.80 34.89
C ASN A 26 29.39 -11.78 33.79
N ALA A 27 28.79 -11.28 32.70
CA ALA A 27 28.32 -12.10 31.59
C ALA A 27 29.47 -12.52 30.68
N SER A 28 29.42 -13.78 30.22
CA SER A 28 30.39 -14.26 29.23
C SER A 28 30.12 -13.63 27.85
N VAL A 29 31.14 -13.56 26.99
CA VAL A 29 31.02 -13.06 25.61
C VAL A 29 29.94 -13.80 24.82
N GLY A 30 29.76 -15.11 25.08
CA GLY A 30 28.71 -15.90 24.44
C GLY A 30 27.29 -15.53 24.89
N GLU A 31 27.15 -15.08 26.13
CA GLU A 31 25.88 -14.67 26.74
C GLU A 31 25.44 -13.29 26.24
N LEU A 32 26.39 -12.36 26.12
CA LEU A 32 26.17 -11.04 25.49
C LEU A 32 25.81 -11.17 24.01
N LEU A 33 26.48 -12.06 23.26
CA LEU A 33 26.16 -12.30 21.86
C LEU A 33 24.78 -12.95 21.68
N GLY A 34 24.40 -13.84 22.61
CA GLY A 34 23.06 -14.43 22.67
C GLY A 34 21.96 -13.38 22.92
N GLU A 35 22.21 -12.43 23.82
CA GLU A 35 21.28 -11.35 24.14
C GLU A 35 21.10 -10.38 22.94
N VAL A 36 22.20 -9.95 22.31
CA VAL A 36 22.14 -9.11 21.09
C VAL A 36 21.41 -9.82 19.95
N THR A 37 21.68 -11.12 19.73
CA THR A 37 21.00 -11.90 18.68
C THR A 37 19.50 -12.01 18.95
N LYS A 38 19.12 -12.17 20.23
CA LYS A 38 17.72 -12.21 20.68
C LYS A 38 17.02 -10.87 20.48
N ASP A 39 17.70 -9.77 20.75
CA ASP A 39 17.18 -8.42 20.55
C ASP A 39 17.04 -8.07 19.07
N LEU A 40 18.01 -8.42 18.22
CA LEU A 40 17.89 -8.30 16.77
C LEU A 40 16.73 -9.13 16.23
N SER A 41 16.56 -10.36 16.71
CA SER A 41 15.43 -11.23 16.35
C SER A 41 14.08 -10.63 16.78
N LYS A 42 14.05 -9.92 17.91
CA LYS A 42 12.87 -9.21 18.40
C LYS A 42 12.56 -8.01 17.50
N LEU A 43 13.57 -7.22 17.13
CA LEU A 43 13.44 -6.06 16.26
C LEU A 43 12.94 -6.46 14.86
N MET A 44 13.54 -7.50 14.27
CA MET A 44 13.10 -8.04 12.97
C MET A 44 11.64 -8.50 13.00
N ARG A 45 11.23 -9.20 14.07
CA ARG A 45 9.82 -9.59 14.23
C ARG A 45 8.89 -8.37 14.37
N GLN A 46 9.35 -7.30 15.02
CA GLN A 46 8.60 -6.05 15.17
C GLN A 46 8.47 -5.31 13.85
N GLU A 47 9.55 -5.18 13.07
CA GLU A 47 9.52 -4.57 11.73
C GLU A 47 8.58 -5.32 10.80
N VAL A 48 8.61 -6.66 10.81
CA VAL A 48 7.66 -7.48 10.04
C VAL A 48 6.22 -7.28 10.54
N ALA A 49 6.01 -7.20 11.85
CA ALA A 49 4.68 -6.95 12.41
C ALA A 49 4.16 -5.56 12.04
N LEU A 50 5.02 -4.55 12.03
CA LEU A 50 4.70 -3.18 11.64
C LEU A 50 4.39 -3.09 10.15
N ALA A 51 5.27 -3.62 9.29
CA ALA A 51 5.05 -3.67 7.85
C ALA A 51 3.76 -4.42 7.50
N LYS A 52 3.45 -5.50 8.23
CA LYS A 52 2.17 -6.21 8.08
C LYS A 52 0.99 -5.34 8.49
N ALA A 53 1.08 -4.58 9.58
CA ALA A 53 0.04 -3.67 10.03
C ALA A 53 -0.20 -2.56 8.99
N GLU A 54 0.85 -1.92 8.51
CA GLU A 54 0.79 -0.86 7.50
C GLU A 54 0.25 -1.38 6.15
N ALA A 55 0.69 -2.57 5.72
CA ALA A 55 0.15 -3.23 4.53
C ALA A 55 -1.34 -3.55 4.69
N THR A 56 -1.76 -4.00 5.88
CA THR A 56 -3.17 -4.29 6.16
C THR A 56 -4.03 -3.03 6.16
N GLU A 57 -3.53 -1.95 6.77
CA GLU A 57 -4.21 -0.65 6.76
C GLU A 57 -4.30 -0.08 5.34
N SER A 58 -3.21 -0.15 4.58
CA SER A 58 -3.16 0.23 3.16
C SER A 58 -4.17 -0.56 2.34
N ALA A 59 -4.24 -1.88 2.52
CA ALA A 59 -5.20 -2.75 1.85
C ALA A 59 -6.65 -2.41 2.22
N LYS A 60 -6.92 -2.09 3.50
CA LYS A 60 -8.25 -1.68 3.95
C LYS A 60 -8.67 -0.34 3.35
N ASN A 61 -7.77 0.63 3.31
CA ASN A 61 -8.02 1.94 2.72
C ASN A 61 -8.23 1.84 1.21
N ALA A 62 -7.38 1.09 0.52
CA ALA A 62 -7.54 0.79 -0.90
C ALA A 62 -8.86 0.06 -1.18
N GLY A 63 -9.22 -0.94 -0.36
CA GLY A 63 -10.46 -1.68 -0.47
C GLY A 63 -11.70 -0.81 -0.26
N LYS A 64 -11.68 0.09 0.74
CA LYS A 64 -12.75 1.07 0.95
C LYS A 64 -12.89 2.02 -0.23
N GLY A 65 -11.77 2.54 -0.74
CA GLY A 65 -11.77 3.40 -1.93
C GLY A 65 -12.33 2.68 -3.16
N ALA A 66 -11.85 1.47 -3.44
CA ALA A 66 -12.35 0.64 -4.53
C ALA A 66 -13.86 0.35 -4.39
N GLY A 67 -14.33 0.04 -3.17
CA GLY A 67 -15.74 -0.15 -2.88
C GLY A 67 -16.59 1.10 -3.11
N MET A 68 -16.11 2.28 -2.71
CA MET A 68 -16.77 3.57 -2.98
C MET A 68 -16.87 3.86 -4.48
N PHE A 69 -15.79 3.63 -5.24
CA PHE A 69 -15.81 3.79 -6.70
C PHE A 69 -16.74 2.79 -7.38
N ALA A 70 -16.79 1.54 -6.92
CA ALA A 70 -17.74 0.55 -7.43
C ALA A 70 -19.19 0.97 -7.16
N GLY A 71 -19.48 1.43 -5.94
CA GLY A 71 -20.79 1.97 -5.57
C GLY A 71 -21.16 3.21 -6.40
N ALA A 72 -20.23 4.13 -6.61
CA ALA A 72 -20.43 5.32 -7.44
C ALA A 72 -20.67 4.96 -8.91
N ALA A 73 -19.97 3.95 -9.45
CA ALA A 73 -20.18 3.46 -10.81
C ALA A 73 -21.59 2.87 -10.97
N LEU A 74 -22.04 2.05 -10.01
CA LEU A 74 -23.38 1.47 -10.02
C LEU A 74 -24.46 2.55 -9.86
N GLY A 75 -24.30 3.46 -8.89
CA GLY A 75 -25.22 4.58 -8.68
C GLY A 75 -25.29 5.49 -9.91
N GLY A 76 -24.14 5.83 -10.50
CA GLY A 76 -24.05 6.58 -11.75
C GLY A 76 -24.74 5.87 -12.91
N HIS A 77 -24.62 4.54 -13.01
CA HIS A 77 -25.33 3.76 -14.02
C HIS A 77 -26.86 3.90 -13.89
N PHE A 78 -27.41 3.81 -12.68
CA PHE A 78 -28.85 4.02 -12.46
C PHE A 78 -29.30 5.46 -12.76
N VAL A 79 -28.50 6.47 -12.39
CA VAL A 79 -28.79 7.87 -12.74
C VAL A 79 -28.87 8.01 -14.27
N LEU A 80 -27.90 7.47 -15.00
CA LEU A 80 -27.87 7.52 -16.47
C LEU A 80 -29.06 6.76 -17.08
N LEU A 81 -29.45 5.62 -16.51
CA LEU A 81 -30.63 4.86 -16.93
C LEU A 81 -31.91 5.69 -16.78
N PHE A 82 -32.14 6.28 -15.60
CA PHE A 82 -33.34 7.09 -15.36
C PHE A 82 -33.35 8.37 -16.18
N LEU A 83 -32.20 9.04 -16.37
CA LEU A 83 -32.09 10.17 -17.28
C LEU A 83 -32.43 9.77 -18.72
N SER A 84 -32.02 8.58 -19.17
CA SER A 84 -32.33 8.09 -20.51
C SER A 84 -33.83 7.86 -20.70
N ILE A 85 -34.50 7.27 -19.70
CA ILE A 85 -35.95 7.07 -19.72
C ILE A 85 -36.66 8.43 -19.69
N ALA A 86 -36.25 9.34 -18.80
CA ALA A 86 -36.81 10.68 -18.69
C ALA A 86 -36.65 11.47 -20.00
N LEU A 87 -35.48 11.40 -20.64
CA LEU A 87 -35.22 12.04 -21.93
C LEU A 87 -36.09 11.44 -23.04
N MET A 88 -36.23 10.11 -23.07
CA MET A 88 -37.08 9.43 -24.04
C MET A 88 -38.55 9.85 -23.88
N TRP A 89 -39.06 9.90 -22.66
CA TRP A 89 -40.43 10.37 -22.37
C TRP A 89 -40.60 11.86 -22.67
N GLY A 90 -39.61 12.69 -22.33
CA GLY A 90 -39.61 14.12 -22.63
C GLY A 90 -39.66 14.40 -24.13
N LEU A 91 -38.84 13.72 -24.92
CA LEU A 91 -38.91 13.76 -26.39
C LEU A 91 -40.21 13.14 -26.92
N GLY A 92 -40.70 12.09 -26.27
CA GLY A 92 -41.96 11.43 -26.58
C GLY A 92 -43.19 12.34 -26.47
N ALA A 93 -43.10 13.44 -25.72
CA ALA A 93 -44.16 14.46 -25.69
C ALA A 93 -44.18 15.35 -26.93
N LEU A 94 -43.08 15.40 -27.71
CA LEU A 94 -42.94 16.22 -28.92
C LEU A 94 -43.03 15.36 -30.20
N MET A 95 -42.74 14.06 -30.12
CA MET A 95 -42.70 13.16 -31.27
C MET A 95 -43.05 11.72 -30.87
N PRO A 96 -43.34 10.79 -31.82
CA PRO A 96 -43.63 9.41 -31.48
C PRO A 96 -42.49 8.76 -30.68
N LEU A 97 -42.86 8.02 -29.62
CA LEU A 97 -41.91 7.47 -28.65
C LEU A 97 -40.82 6.57 -29.28
N GLY A 98 -41.14 5.89 -30.39
CA GLY A 98 -40.17 5.10 -31.15
C GLY A 98 -39.00 5.95 -31.69
N TRP A 99 -39.28 7.14 -32.23
CA TRP A 99 -38.23 8.04 -32.73
C TRP A 99 -37.45 8.69 -31.59
N ALA A 100 -38.11 9.00 -30.47
CA ALA A 100 -37.42 9.44 -29.25
C ALA A 100 -36.41 8.39 -28.77
N ALA A 101 -36.80 7.10 -28.75
CA ALA A 101 -35.91 6.00 -28.39
C ALA A 101 -34.70 5.89 -29.33
N VAL A 102 -34.90 6.06 -30.64
CA VAL A 102 -33.81 6.07 -31.63
C VAL A 102 -32.81 7.20 -31.37
N ILE A 103 -33.29 8.41 -31.07
CA ILE A 103 -32.41 9.56 -30.75
C ILE A 103 -31.57 9.26 -29.49
N VAL A 104 -32.20 8.75 -28.43
CA VAL A 104 -31.50 8.38 -27.19
C VAL A 104 -30.48 7.26 -27.45
N ALA A 105 -30.82 6.28 -28.29
CA ALA A 105 -29.89 5.21 -28.68
C ALA A 105 -28.68 5.73 -29.45
N VAL A 106 -28.89 6.64 -30.41
CA VAL A 106 -27.79 7.28 -31.16
C VAL A 106 -26.88 8.08 -30.21
N LEU A 107 -27.45 8.83 -29.27
CA LEU A 107 -26.69 9.57 -28.25
C LEU A 107 -25.78 8.63 -27.44
N TRP A 108 -26.31 7.50 -26.96
CA TRP A 108 -25.51 6.51 -26.25
C TRP A 108 -24.47 5.83 -27.14
N GLY A 109 -24.79 5.59 -28.41
CA GLY A 109 -23.85 5.06 -29.39
C GLY A 109 -22.63 5.98 -29.58
N ILE A 110 -22.84 7.30 -29.64
CA ILE A 110 -21.75 8.28 -29.72
C ILE A 110 -20.91 8.26 -28.44
N ILE A 111 -21.54 8.29 -27.26
CA ILE A 111 -20.83 8.22 -25.98
C ILE A 111 -19.98 6.94 -25.89
N ALA A 112 -20.56 5.80 -26.26
CA ALA A 112 -19.87 4.51 -26.26
C ALA A 112 -18.68 4.49 -27.23
N ALA A 113 -18.83 5.03 -28.44
CA ALA A 113 -17.74 5.14 -29.41
C ALA A 113 -16.58 5.99 -28.88
N VAL A 114 -16.88 7.14 -28.27
CA VAL A 114 -15.86 8.02 -27.66
C VAL A 114 -15.14 7.30 -26.52
N LEU A 115 -15.88 6.69 -25.60
CA LEU A 115 -15.31 5.94 -24.48
C LEU A 115 -14.45 4.75 -24.95
N ALA A 116 -14.89 4.02 -25.98
CA ALA A 116 -14.10 2.93 -26.55
C ALA A 116 -12.77 3.42 -27.15
N VAL A 117 -12.77 4.56 -27.85
CA VAL A 117 -11.54 5.17 -28.38
C VAL A 117 -10.63 5.65 -27.26
N MET A 118 -11.16 6.31 -26.24
CA MET A 118 -10.38 6.77 -25.08
C MET A 118 -9.79 5.60 -24.30
N GLY A 119 -10.60 4.58 -24.00
CA GLY A 119 -10.15 3.36 -23.33
C GLY A 119 -9.04 2.67 -24.13
N LYS A 120 -9.19 2.57 -25.46
CA LYS A 120 -8.13 2.03 -26.33
C LYS A 120 -6.84 2.85 -26.27
N LYS A 121 -6.91 4.18 -26.09
CA LYS A 121 -5.72 5.04 -25.93
C LYS A 121 -5.05 4.83 -24.57
N GLU A 122 -5.82 4.76 -23.48
CA GLU A 122 -5.26 4.52 -22.14
C GLU A 122 -4.63 3.13 -22.03
N MET A 123 -5.29 2.09 -22.56
CA MET A 123 -4.74 0.73 -22.58
C MET A 123 -3.43 0.62 -23.38
N LYS A 124 -3.24 1.47 -24.40
CA LYS A 124 -1.97 1.55 -25.13
C LYS A 124 -0.84 2.16 -24.29
N LYS A 125 -1.13 3.06 -23.36
CA LYS A 125 -0.14 3.63 -22.44
C LYS A 125 0.30 2.61 -21.38
N VAL A 126 -0.63 1.79 -20.90
CA VAL A 126 -0.36 0.73 -19.91
C VAL A 126 0.44 -0.44 -20.52
N LYS A 127 0.36 -0.63 -21.84
CA LYS A 127 1.11 -1.66 -22.59
C LYS A 127 2.66 -1.50 -22.57
N GLY A 128 3.21 -0.53 -21.86
CA GLY A 128 4.65 -0.44 -21.52
C GLY A 128 5.11 -1.37 -20.40
N LEU A 129 4.23 -2.18 -19.79
CA LEU A 129 4.54 -3.16 -18.74
C LEU A 129 4.39 -4.64 -19.16
N PRO A 130 4.97 -5.10 -20.30
CA PRO A 130 5.29 -6.51 -20.43
C PRO A 130 6.70 -6.75 -21.01
N GLN A 131 7.75 -6.36 -20.29
CA GLN A 131 9.09 -6.93 -20.49
C GLN A 131 9.58 -7.75 -19.29
N THR A 132 9.03 -7.53 -18.09
CA THR A 132 9.40 -8.29 -16.89
C THR A 132 8.89 -9.74 -16.90
N ALA A 133 7.91 -10.08 -17.73
CA ALA A 133 7.47 -11.47 -17.92
C ALA A 133 8.33 -12.25 -18.92
N GLU A 134 9.06 -11.57 -19.81
CA GLU A 134 10.04 -12.20 -20.70
C GLU A 134 11.37 -12.42 -19.98
N THR A 135 11.84 -11.46 -19.16
CA THR A 135 13.06 -11.62 -18.36
C THR A 135 13.01 -12.79 -17.36
N VAL A 136 11.82 -13.14 -16.84
CA VAL A 136 11.64 -14.31 -15.95
C VAL A 136 11.69 -15.64 -16.72
N LYS A 137 11.39 -15.63 -18.03
CA LYS A 137 11.53 -16.81 -18.91
C LYS A 137 12.95 -16.97 -19.46
N GLU A 138 13.77 -15.93 -19.39
CA GLU A 138 15.19 -15.93 -19.76
C GLU A 138 16.12 -16.24 -18.57
N ILE A 139 15.64 -16.87 -17.49
CA ILE A 139 16.54 -17.46 -16.50
C ILE A 139 16.96 -18.85 -17.03
N PRO A 140 18.16 -19.00 -17.60
CA PRO A 140 18.64 -20.29 -18.06
C PRO A 140 18.73 -21.29 -16.89
N PRO A 141 18.51 -22.59 -17.12
CA PRO A 141 18.61 -23.64 -16.09
C PRO A 141 20.05 -23.87 -15.56
N THR A 142 20.98 -22.95 -15.82
CA THR A 142 22.38 -23.00 -15.41
C THR A 142 22.61 -22.46 -13.99
N LEU A 143 21.61 -21.81 -13.37
CA LEU A 143 21.61 -21.56 -11.92
C LEU A 143 21.18 -22.81 -11.14
N LYS A 144 21.91 -23.91 -11.34
CA LYS A 144 22.04 -24.99 -10.37
C LYS A 144 23.29 -24.67 -9.52
N PRO A 145 23.14 -24.19 -8.28
CA PRO A 145 24.25 -24.13 -7.33
C PRO A 145 24.86 -25.53 -7.23
N GLY A 146 26.18 -25.60 -7.41
CA GLY A 146 26.95 -26.80 -7.73
C GLY A 146 26.55 -28.06 -6.97
N GLU A 147 25.99 -29.01 -7.72
CA GLU A 147 26.00 -30.43 -7.36
C GLU A 147 26.99 -31.14 -8.28
N GLN A 148 28.28 -30.79 -8.15
CA GLN A 148 29.46 -31.54 -8.61
C GLN A 148 30.63 -31.05 -7.73
N THR A 149 31.48 -31.86 -7.11
CA THR A 149 31.62 -33.31 -6.97
C THR A 149 32.69 -33.50 -5.90
N ARG A 150 32.48 -34.53 -5.08
CA ARG A 150 33.45 -35.44 -4.45
C ARG A 150 34.91 -35.34 -4.87
#